data_AF-A0A3B9L6N9-F1
#
_entry.id   AF-A0A3B9L6N9-F1
#
_cell.length_a   1.000
_cell.length_b   1.000
_cell.length_c   1.000
_cell.angle_alpha   90.00
_cell.angle_beta   90.00
_cell.angle_gamma   90.00
#
_symmetry.space_group_name_H-M   'P 1'
#
loop_
_entity.id
_entity.type
_entity.pdbx_description
1 polymer ?
#
loop_
_entity_poly.entity_id
_entity_poly.type
_entity_poly.pdbx_seq_one_letter_code
_entity_poly.pdbx_strand_id
1 'polypeptide(L)'
;MENDIPALDWQGNAIGCAICAHQDRLSLGACKPLSACVNDRYAKRIDRFFGTNPGLAVDYISHPYFEVRAVAAKYLDLFRLNRLIHDPDETVRASVALRLPPKVLIKLIHDPDREVRVRVALRMNQEDLSTMLHDPDYYVRVVVARRLPAHLLFNLTRDPDSSVRREVALRIDDQWLAMMANDSDDEVRLTAIKRLPAGLLTPFRFDHDWRVRLEVAERIPIEHLSALLKDEDEIVATTARERLETSGTDSKGHHHGN
;
A
#
# COMPACT_ATOMS: atom_id res chain seq x y z
N MET A 1 -7.49 19.93 28.09
CA MET A 1 -7.94 21.03 27.21
C MET A 1 -8.58 20.38 26.01
N GLU A 2 -9.91 20.33 26.02
CA GLU A 2 -10.72 19.71 24.98
C GLU A 2 -10.60 20.60 23.73
N ASN A 3 -9.97 20.09 22.68
CA ASN A 3 -9.89 20.76 21.38
C ASN A 3 -11.30 20.79 20.76
N ASP A 4 -12.17 21.66 21.25
CA ASP A 4 -13.53 21.79 20.75
C ASP A 4 -13.49 22.47 19.39
N ILE A 5 -13.51 21.64 18.34
CA ILE A 5 -13.70 22.11 16.96
C ILE A 5 -15.03 22.87 16.90
N PRO A 6 -15.05 24.17 16.59
CA PRO A 6 -16.29 24.94 16.62
C PRO A 6 -17.28 24.43 15.56
N ALA A 7 -18.58 24.58 15.84
CA ALA A 7 -19.65 24.28 14.88
C ALA A 7 -19.77 25.40 13.85
N LEU A 8 -18.91 25.34 12.83
CA LEU A 8 -18.89 26.27 11.72
C LEU A 8 -19.25 25.55 10.42
N ASP A 9 -19.91 26.27 9.52
CA ASP A 9 -20.12 25.81 8.15
C ASP A 9 -18.84 25.89 7.31
N TRP A 10 -18.91 25.41 6.07
CA TRP A 10 -17.77 25.39 5.15
C TRP A 10 -17.33 26.77 4.67
N GLN A 11 -18.14 27.81 4.93
CA GLN A 11 -17.78 29.22 4.70
C GLN A 11 -17.21 29.88 5.96
N GLY A 12 -17.22 29.18 7.10
CA GLY A 12 -16.72 29.67 8.38
C GLY A 12 -17.78 30.37 9.25
N ASN A 13 -19.06 30.34 8.87
CA ASN A 13 -20.14 30.94 9.66
C ASN A 13 -20.64 29.98 10.74
N ALA A 14 -21.18 30.54 11.83
CA ALA A 14 -21.80 29.74 12.88
C ALA A 14 -23.03 28.97 12.35
N ILE A 15 -23.13 27.69 12.69
CA ILE A 15 -24.27 26.85 12.27
C ILE A 15 -25.54 27.28 13.00
N GLY A 16 -26.52 27.78 12.25
CA GLY A 16 -27.86 28.12 12.74
C GLY A 16 -28.90 27.05 12.40
N CYS A 17 -29.58 26.51 13.40
CA CYS A 17 -30.66 25.52 13.20
C CYS A 17 -32.02 26.16 12.86
N ALA A 18 -32.24 27.42 13.23
CA ALA A 18 -33.54 28.08 13.14
C ALA A 18 -34.11 28.15 11.71
N ILE A 19 -33.24 28.21 10.69
CA ILE A 19 -33.61 28.29 9.27
C ILE A 19 -33.15 27.06 8.46
N CYS A 20 -32.68 26.01 9.13
CA CYS A 20 -32.18 24.82 8.47
C CYS A 20 -33.33 24.02 7.84
N ALA A 21 -33.12 23.46 6.65
CA ALA A 21 -34.12 22.62 5.98
C ALA A 21 -34.46 21.32 6.76
N HIS A 22 -33.58 20.89 7.68
CA HIS A 22 -33.70 19.64 8.44
C HIS A 22 -34.26 19.83 9.85
N GLN A 23 -35.21 20.75 10.02
CA GLN A 23 -35.92 20.93 11.31
C GLN A 23 -36.63 19.64 11.74
N ASP A 24 -37.18 18.88 10.79
CA ASP A 24 -37.78 17.57 11.01
C ASP A 24 -36.77 16.57 11.64
N ARG A 25 -35.53 16.53 11.12
CA ARG A 25 -34.45 15.69 11.67
C ARG A 25 -34.02 16.17 13.05
N LEU A 26 -33.97 17.48 13.27
CA LEU A 26 -33.64 18.05 14.56
C LEU A 26 -34.68 17.69 15.63
N SER A 27 -35.98 17.77 15.32
CA SER A 27 -37.07 17.40 16.22
C SER A 27 -37.03 15.92 16.59
N LEU A 28 -36.53 15.05 15.71
CA LEU A 28 -36.34 13.63 15.95
C LEU A 28 -35.02 13.29 16.66
N GLY A 29 -34.17 14.29 16.97
CA GLY A 29 -32.84 14.07 17.53
C GLY A 29 -31.84 13.42 16.56
N ALA A 30 -32.19 13.35 15.27
CA ALA A 30 -31.39 12.73 14.22
C ALA A 30 -30.24 13.63 13.70
N CYS A 31 -30.19 14.89 14.14
CA CYS A 31 -29.06 15.79 13.96
C CYS A 31 -28.95 16.76 15.16
N LYS A 32 -27.74 17.26 15.44
CA LYS A 32 -27.48 18.26 16.48
C LYS A 32 -26.14 18.97 16.22
N PRO A 33 -26.05 20.32 16.33
CA PRO A 33 -24.76 21.02 16.27
C PRO A 33 -23.70 20.42 17.20
N LEU A 34 -22.42 20.52 16.81
CA LEU A 34 -21.27 19.87 17.46
C LEU A 34 -21.27 18.33 17.44
N SER A 35 -22.39 17.68 17.12
CA SER A 35 -22.52 16.22 17.05
C SER A 35 -22.70 15.72 15.62
N ALA A 36 -23.82 16.01 14.97
CA ALA A 36 -24.15 15.54 13.63
C ALA A 36 -24.86 16.66 12.85
N CYS A 37 -24.23 17.17 11.80
CA CYS A 37 -24.80 18.23 10.98
C CYS A 37 -24.18 18.19 9.57
N VAL A 38 -25.03 18.18 8.55
CA VAL A 38 -24.60 18.20 7.14
C VAL A 38 -23.97 19.53 6.72
N ASN A 39 -24.36 20.62 7.38
CA ASN A 39 -23.80 21.95 7.10
C ASN A 39 -22.48 22.19 7.82
N ASP A 40 -22.02 21.28 8.68
CA ASP A 40 -20.75 21.46 9.41
C ASP A 40 -19.56 21.22 8.48
N ARG A 41 -18.49 22.01 8.64
CA ARG A 41 -17.26 21.82 7.84
C ARG A 41 -16.50 20.56 8.21
N TYR A 42 -16.72 20.00 9.41
CA TYR A 42 -15.99 18.86 9.90
C TYR A 42 -16.59 17.54 9.38
N ALA A 43 -15.83 16.85 8.52
CA ALA A 43 -16.25 15.62 7.84
C ALA A 43 -16.87 14.56 8.78
N LYS A 44 -16.35 14.38 10.01
CA LYS A 44 -16.92 13.39 10.95
C LYS A 44 -18.34 13.74 11.41
N ARG A 45 -18.69 15.02 11.50
CA ARG A 45 -20.06 15.47 11.86
C ARG A 45 -21.02 15.32 10.68
N ILE A 46 -20.54 15.55 9.46
CA ILE A 46 -21.28 15.25 8.23
C ILE A 46 -21.53 13.74 8.13
N ASP A 47 -20.51 12.92 8.41
CA ASP A 47 -20.58 11.45 8.36
C ASP A 47 -21.60 10.92 9.37
N ARG A 48 -21.58 11.43 10.61
CA ARG A 48 -22.62 11.10 11.61
C ARG A 48 -24.02 11.54 11.16
N PHE A 49 -24.17 12.68 10.48
CA PHE A 49 -25.47 13.12 9.96
C PHE A 49 -26.02 12.13 8.93
N PHE A 50 -25.23 11.76 7.91
CA PHE A 50 -25.69 10.80 6.90
C PHE A 50 -25.77 9.38 7.45
N GLY A 51 -24.97 9.00 8.44
CA GLY A 51 -25.09 7.73 9.15
C GLY A 51 -26.46 7.54 9.80
N THR A 52 -26.99 8.60 10.42
CA THR A 52 -28.35 8.58 11.00
C THR A 52 -29.43 8.80 9.94
N ASN A 53 -29.12 9.50 8.84
CA ASN A 53 -30.08 9.89 7.81
C ASN A 53 -29.61 9.50 6.39
N PRO A 54 -29.38 8.21 6.09
CA PRO A 54 -28.72 7.80 4.85
C PRO A 54 -29.54 8.13 3.60
N GLY A 55 -30.87 8.11 3.70
CA GLY A 55 -31.77 8.46 2.60
C GLY A 55 -31.62 9.90 2.09
N LEU A 56 -31.06 10.81 2.90
CA LEU A 56 -30.84 12.21 2.50
C LEU A 56 -29.59 12.40 1.64
N ALA A 57 -28.67 11.43 1.58
CA ALA A 57 -27.41 11.59 0.85
C ALA A 57 -27.61 11.93 -0.64
N VAL A 58 -28.69 11.45 -1.24
CA VAL A 58 -29.02 11.71 -2.66
C VAL A 58 -29.28 13.19 -2.94
N ASP A 59 -29.79 13.93 -1.97
CA ASP A 59 -30.12 15.36 -2.11
C ASP A 59 -28.86 16.24 -2.09
N TYR A 60 -27.72 15.66 -1.68
CA TYR A 60 -26.45 16.36 -1.46
C TYR A 60 -25.38 16.08 -2.53
N ILE A 61 -25.72 15.38 -3.61
CA ILE A 61 -24.81 15.04 -4.72
C ILE A 61 -24.26 16.30 -5.41
N SER A 62 -25.01 17.41 -5.41
CA SER A 62 -24.61 18.68 -6.03
C SER A 62 -24.27 19.76 -5.00
N HIS A 63 -24.01 19.37 -3.75
CA HIS A 63 -23.68 20.32 -2.69
C HIS A 63 -22.37 21.07 -3.03
N PRO A 64 -22.27 22.39 -2.80
CA PRO A 64 -21.08 23.17 -3.16
C PRO A 64 -19.81 22.72 -2.42
N TYR A 65 -19.96 22.33 -1.15
CA TYR A 65 -18.83 21.83 -0.36
C TYR A 65 -18.50 20.38 -0.73
N PHE A 66 -17.28 20.14 -1.19
CA PHE A 66 -16.83 18.84 -1.66
C PHE A 66 -16.90 17.77 -0.57
N GLU A 67 -16.58 18.09 0.69
CA GLU A 67 -16.62 17.09 1.78
C GLU A 67 -18.03 16.56 2.00
N VAL A 68 -19.06 17.38 1.82
CA VAL A 68 -20.45 16.90 1.90
C VAL A 68 -20.72 15.89 0.78
N ARG A 69 -20.25 16.15 -0.45
CA ARG A 69 -20.38 15.20 -1.56
C ARG A 69 -19.56 13.93 -1.33
N ALA A 70 -18.32 14.05 -0.84
CA ALA A 70 -17.42 12.95 -0.55
C ALA A 70 -17.98 12.02 0.54
N VAL A 71 -18.51 12.60 1.63
CA VAL A 71 -19.16 11.84 2.69
C VAL A 71 -20.49 11.26 2.20
N ALA A 72 -21.32 12.02 1.48
CA ALA A 72 -22.57 11.51 0.91
C ALA A 72 -22.33 10.30 0.00
N ALA A 73 -21.22 10.29 -0.75
CA ALA A 73 -20.81 9.17 -1.59
C ALA A 73 -20.73 7.83 -0.83
N LYS A 74 -20.57 7.82 0.50
CA LYS A 74 -20.58 6.60 1.34
C LYS A 74 -21.96 5.96 1.52
N TYR A 75 -23.03 6.75 1.33
CA TYR A 75 -24.42 6.36 1.62
C TYR A 75 -25.29 6.23 0.37
N LEU A 76 -24.81 6.69 -0.79
CA LEU A 76 -25.53 6.56 -2.07
C LEU A 76 -25.68 5.10 -2.53
N ASP A 77 -26.73 4.79 -3.27
CA ASP A 77 -26.77 3.57 -4.09
C ASP A 77 -25.77 3.67 -5.27
N LEU A 78 -25.51 2.54 -5.93
CA LEU A 78 -24.55 2.49 -7.05
C LEU A 78 -24.97 3.35 -8.26
N PHE A 79 -26.28 3.49 -8.50
CA PHE A 79 -26.79 4.28 -9.62
C PHE A 79 -26.49 5.76 -9.42
N ARG A 80 -26.74 6.28 -8.20
CA ARG A 80 -26.45 7.66 -7.81
C ARG A 80 -24.96 7.91 -7.67
N LEU A 81 -24.19 6.94 -7.17
CA LEU A 81 -22.74 7.05 -7.05
C LEU A 81 -22.04 7.29 -8.39
N ASN A 82 -22.55 6.70 -9.48
CA ASN A 82 -22.02 6.92 -10.83
C ASN A 82 -22.04 8.41 -11.25
N ARG A 83 -22.90 9.24 -10.67
CA ARG A 83 -22.93 10.69 -10.96
C ARG A 83 -21.71 11.44 -10.42
N LEU A 84 -21.01 10.88 -9.43
CA LEU A 84 -19.85 11.48 -8.78
C LEU A 84 -18.51 10.96 -9.35
N ILE A 85 -18.52 10.06 -10.34
CA ILE A 85 -17.29 9.52 -10.95
C ILE A 85 -16.41 10.62 -11.55
N HIS A 86 -17.03 11.65 -12.11
CA HIS A 86 -16.33 12.79 -12.72
C HIS A 86 -16.50 14.06 -11.86
N ASP A 87 -16.68 13.91 -10.55
CA ASP A 87 -16.72 15.06 -9.64
C ASP A 87 -15.43 15.88 -9.81
N PRO A 88 -15.49 17.23 -9.82
CA PRO A 88 -14.29 18.05 -9.97
C PRO A 88 -13.26 17.82 -8.85
N ASP A 89 -13.70 17.41 -7.68
CA ASP A 89 -12.84 17.23 -6.50
C ASP A 89 -12.34 15.78 -6.37
N GLU A 90 -11.02 15.63 -6.22
CA GLU A 90 -10.36 14.32 -6.11
C GLU A 90 -10.76 13.55 -4.85
N THR A 91 -11.10 14.23 -3.74
CA THR A 91 -11.56 13.59 -2.50
C THR A 91 -12.93 12.93 -2.69
N VAL A 92 -13.77 13.53 -3.54
CA VAL A 92 -15.06 12.94 -3.93
C VAL A 92 -14.84 11.73 -4.85
N ARG A 93 -14.04 11.88 -5.92
CA ARG A 93 -13.74 10.76 -6.85
C ARG A 93 -13.07 9.59 -6.15
N ALA A 94 -12.23 9.86 -5.17
CA ALA A 94 -11.66 8.88 -4.27
C ALA A 94 -12.68 8.13 -3.42
N SER A 95 -13.62 8.86 -2.81
CA SER A 95 -14.70 8.29 -2.00
C SER A 95 -15.61 7.40 -2.86
N VAL A 96 -15.82 7.80 -4.13
CA VAL A 96 -16.48 6.98 -5.16
C VAL A 96 -15.67 5.71 -5.45
N ALA A 97 -14.37 5.82 -5.68
CA ALA A 97 -13.48 4.70 -5.94
C ALA A 97 -13.46 3.66 -4.80
N LEU A 98 -13.79 4.03 -3.56
CA LEU A 98 -13.91 3.09 -2.45
C LEU A 98 -15.18 2.23 -2.47
N ARG A 99 -16.21 2.64 -3.22
CA ARG A 99 -17.52 1.97 -3.23
C ARG A 99 -17.93 1.38 -4.56
N LEU A 100 -17.34 1.83 -5.67
CA LEU A 100 -17.62 1.23 -6.98
C LEU A 100 -17.31 -0.28 -6.98
N PRO A 101 -18.10 -1.09 -7.70
CA PRO A 101 -17.74 -2.48 -7.95
C PRO A 101 -16.39 -2.56 -8.68
N PRO A 102 -15.53 -3.55 -8.40
CA PRO A 102 -14.19 -3.65 -9.00
C PRO A 102 -14.17 -3.52 -10.53
N LYS A 103 -15.14 -4.13 -11.22
CA LYS A 103 -15.25 -4.07 -12.69
C LYS A 103 -15.51 -2.67 -13.25
N VAL A 104 -16.02 -1.74 -12.44
CA VAL A 104 -16.32 -0.35 -12.87
C VAL A 104 -15.13 0.57 -12.60
N LEU A 105 -14.18 0.17 -11.75
CA LEU A 105 -12.99 0.96 -11.43
C LEU A 105 -12.10 1.26 -12.65
N ILE A 106 -12.25 0.49 -13.73
CA ILE A 106 -11.60 0.75 -15.02
C ILE A 106 -11.85 2.19 -15.52
N LYS A 107 -12.97 2.82 -15.14
CA LYS A 107 -13.29 4.21 -15.49
C LYS A 107 -12.39 5.26 -14.83
N LEU A 108 -11.66 4.87 -13.77
CA LEU A 108 -10.84 5.76 -12.94
C LEU A 108 -9.34 5.43 -13.01
N ILE A 109 -8.91 4.47 -13.85
CA ILE A 109 -7.48 4.10 -13.96
C ILE A 109 -6.60 5.23 -14.51
N HIS A 110 -7.21 6.20 -15.20
CA HIS A 110 -6.55 7.38 -15.73
C HIS A 110 -6.99 8.66 -15.01
N ASP A 111 -7.52 8.56 -13.79
CA ASP A 111 -7.84 9.75 -12.98
C ASP A 111 -6.59 10.62 -12.87
N PRO A 112 -6.68 11.95 -13.04
CA PRO A 112 -5.52 12.83 -12.93
C PRO A 112 -4.88 12.78 -11.54
N ASP A 113 -5.67 12.52 -10.49
CA ASP A 113 -5.15 12.45 -9.13
C ASP A 113 -4.55 11.07 -8.79
N ARG A 114 -3.34 11.09 -8.21
CA ARG A 114 -2.62 9.85 -7.88
C ARG A 114 -3.34 9.03 -6.82
N GLU A 115 -3.97 9.68 -5.84
CA GLU A 115 -4.58 9.00 -4.71
C GLU A 115 -5.86 8.26 -5.15
N VAL A 116 -6.60 8.81 -6.12
CA VAL A 116 -7.69 8.09 -6.79
C VAL A 116 -7.16 6.83 -7.49
N ARG A 117 -6.07 6.94 -8.27
CA ARG A 117 -5.46 5.78 -8.94
C ARG A 117 -4.92 4.73 -7.96
N VAL A 118 -4.37 5.13 -6.83
CA VAL A 118 -3.98 4.22 -5.72
C VAL A 118 -5.20 3.44 -5.20
N ARG A 119 -6.32 4.12 -4.90
CA ARG A 119 -7.55 3.48 -4.43
C ARG A 119 -8.12 2.50 -5.46
N VAL A 120 -8.03 2.85 -6.74
CA VAL A 120 -8.38 1.98 -7.87
C VAL A 120 -7.50 0.72 -7.86
N ALA A 121 -6.17 0.88 -7.86
CA ALA A 121 -5.22 -0.23 -7.85
C ALA A 121 -5.34 -1.13 -6.60
N LEU A 122 -5.77 -0.60 -5.45
CA LEU A 122 -6.04 -1.39 -4.24
C LEU A 122 -7.29 -2.28 -4.34
N ARG A 123 -8.28 -1.89 -5.15
CA ARG A 123 -9.60 -2.54 -5.19
C ARG A 123 -9.92 -3.28 -6.48
N MET A 124 -9.24 -3.01 -7.58
CA MET A 124 -9.41 -3.73 -8.84
C MET A 124 -9.16 -5.25 -8.67
N ASN A 125 -9.79 -6.07 -9.51
CA ASN A 125 -9.50 -7.50 -9.54
C ASN A 125 -8.05 -7.71 -10.01
N GLN A 126 -7.42 -8.78 -9.54
CA GLN A 126 -6.02 -9.05 -9.89
C GLN A 126 -5.81 -9.24 -11.40
N GLU A 127 -6.79 -9.83 -12.09
CA GLU A 127 -6.77 -10.04 -13.55
C GLU A 127 -6.70 -8.72 -14.33
N ASP A 128 -7.32 -7.66 -13.79
CA ASP A 128 -7.41 -6.35 -14.44
C ASP A 128 -6.22 -5.43 -14.11
N LEU A 129 -5.39 -5.75 -13.11
CA LEU A 129 -4.26 -4.91 -12.65
C LEU A 129 -3.18 -4.71 -13.71
N SER A 130 -3.10 -5.63 -14.68
CA SER A 130 -2.18 -5.50 -15.82
C SER A 130 -2.37 -4.19 -16.60
N THR A 131 -3.59 -3.63 -16.59
CA THR A 131 -3.91 -2.35 -17.23
C THR A 131 -3.22 -1.15 -16.59
N MET A 132 -2.71 -1.27 -15.35
CA MET A 132 -2.07 -0.20 -14.59
C MET A 132 -0.55 -0.38 -14.45
N LEU A 133 0.06 -1.35 -15.14
CA LEU A 133 1.51 -1.62 -15.05
C LEU A 133 2.39 -0.42 -15.43
N HIS A 134 1.87 0.48 -16.26
CA HIS A 134 2.60 1.61 -16.82
C HIS A 134 2.07 2.94 -16.25
N ASP A 135 1.43 2.93 -15.08
CA ASP A 135 1.01 4.17 -14.42
C ASP A 135 2.23 5.10 -14.28
N PRO A 136 2.11 6.40 -14.59
CA PRO A 136 3.23 7.33 -14.48
C PRO A 136 3.78 7.44 -13.05
N ASP A 137 2.94 7.23 -12.03
CA ASP A 137 3.33 7.31 -10.63
C ASP A 137 3.89 5.98 -10.12
N TYR A 138 5.11 6.00 -9.59
CA TYR A 138 5.79 4.80 -9.11
C TYR A 138 5.05 4.14 -7.94
N TYR A 139 4.36 4.91 -7.10
CA TYR A 139 3.65 4.37 -5.95
C TYR A 139 2.39 3.61 -6.37
N VAL A 140 1.72 4.04 -7.44
CA VAL A 140 0.67 3.23 -8.08
C VAL A 140 1.25 1.90 -8.57
N ARG A 141 2.42 1.94 -9.25
CA ARG A 141 3.10 0.71 -9.70
C ARG A 141 3.55 -0.19 -8.55
N VAL A 142 3.95 0.36 -7.40
CA VAL A 142 4.21 -0.39 -6.14
C VAL A 142 2.95 -1.12 -5.67
N VAL A 143 1.80 -0.43 -5.63
CA VAL A 143 0.52 -1.04 -5.25
C VAL A 143 0.12 -2.14 -6.24
N VAL A 144 0.33 -1.92 -7.53
CA VAL A 144 0.15 -2.94 -8.57
C VAL A 144 1.06 -4.15 -8.30
N ALA A 145 2.38 -3.94 -8.12
CA ALA A 145 3.34 -5.00 -7.86
C ALA A 145 3.02 -5.83 -6.61
N ARG A 146 2.42 -5.23 -5.57
CA ARG A 146 1.96 -5.95 -4.36
C ARG A 146 0.79 -6.90 -4.60
N ARG A 147 -0.05 -6.63 -5.59
CA ARG A 147 -1.30 -7.37 -5.84
C ARG A 147 -1.31 -8.16 -7.14
N LEU A 148 -0.41 -7.86 -8.06
CA LEU A 148 -0.31 -8.54 -9.34
C LEU A 148 -0.07 -10.05 -9.13
N PRO A 149 -0.70 -10.95 -9.91
CA PRO A 149 -0.37 -12.37 -9.89
C PRO A 149 1.13 -12.61 -10.10
N ALA A 150 1.71 -13.56 -9.35
CA ALA A 150 3.17 -13.78 -9.33
C ALA A 150 3.76 -14.03 -10.73
N HIS A 151 3.06 -14.83 -11.55
CA HIS A 151 3.45 -15.15 -12.93
C HIS A 151 3.45 -13.94 -13.89
N LEU A 152 2.95 -12.77 -13.48
CA LEU A 152 2.99 -11.52 -14.26
C LEU A 152 4.02 -10.52 -13.73
N LEU A 153 4.66 -10.78 -12.57
CA LEU A 153 5.63 -9.87 -11.96
C LEU A 153 6.89 -9.67 -12.82
N PHE A 154 7.18 -10.60 -13.73
CA PHE A 154 8.31 -10.46 -14.65
C PHE A 154 8.24 -9.17 -15.48
N ASN A 155 7.03 -8.64 -15.75
CA ASN A 155 6.83 -7.38 -16.47
C ASN A 155 7.38 -6.15 -15.73
N LEU A 156 7.56 -6.23 -14.41
CA LEU A 156 8.02 -5.14 -13.55
C LEU A 156 9.48 -5.32 -13.07
N THR A 157 10.17 -6.37 -13.52
CA THR A 157 11.58 -6.65 -13.13
C THR A 157 12.55 -5.55 -13.54
N ARG A 158 12.20 -4.75 -14.56
CA ARG A 158 12.99 -3.62 -15.06
C ARG A 158 12.29 -2.28 -14.84
N ASP A 159 11.37 -2.20 -13.87
CA ASP A 159 10.77 -0.91 -13.52
C ASP A 159 11.86 0.10 -13.19
N PRO A 160 11.79 1.35 -13.67
CA PRO A 160 12.79 2.36 -13.35
C PRO A 160 12.91 2.63 -11.84
N ASP A 161 11.83 2.44 -11.08
CA ASP A 161 11.81 2.70 -9.64
C ASP A 161 12.20 1.45 -8.82
N SER A 162 13.21 1.58 -7.95
CA SER A 162 13.67 0.45 -7.14
C SER A 162 12.66 0.00 -6.09
N SER A 163 11.74 0.86 -5.65
CA SER A 163 10.65 0.45 -4.75
C SER A 163 9.73 -0.54 -5.44
N VAL A 164 9.45 -0.37 -6.73
CA VAL A 164 8.65 -1.32 -7.52
C VAL A 164 9.42 -2.63 -7.69
N ARG A 165 10.70 -2.56 -8.09
CA ARG A 165 11.55 -3.75 -8.25
C ARG A 165 11.72 -4.53 -6.94
N ARG A 166 11.74 -3.85 -5.80
CA ARG A 166 11.78 -4.48 -4.47
C ARG A 166 10.51 -5.27 -4.19
N GLU A 167 9.33 -4.72 -4.46
CA GLU A 167 8.06 -5.44 -4.34
C GLU A 167 8.00 -6.66 -5.28
N VAL A 168 8.59 -6.55 -6.47
CA VAL A 168 8.77 -7.68 -7.39
C VAL A 168 9.67 -8.75 -6.76
N ALA A 169 10.85 -8.37 -6.25
CA ALA A 169 11.78 -9.31 -5.63
C ALA A 169 11.18 -10.08 -4.44
N LEU A 170 10.25 -9.48 -3.68
CA LEU A 170 9.54 -10.15 -2.59
C LEU A 170 8.66 -11.31 -3.04
N ARG A 171 8.13 -11.27 -4.27
CA ARG A 171 7.02 -12.14 -4.69
C ARG A 171 7.24 -12.91 -5.99
N ILE A 172 8.21 -12.51 -6.82
CA ILE A 172 8.46 -13.12 -8.13
C ILE A 172 8.87 -14.59 -7.98
N ASP A 173 8.52 -15.42 -8.96
CA ASP A 173 8.88 -16.84 -8.96
C ASP A 173 10.41 -17.04 -8.90
N ASP A 174 10.84 -18.12 -8.24
CA ASP A 174 12.24 -18.36 -7.90
C ASP A 174 13.19 -18.38 -9.11
N GLN A 175 12.69 -18.79 -10.28
CA GLN A 175 13.45 -18.79 -11.54
C GLN A 175 13.98 -17.41 -11.94
N TRP A 176 13.37 -16.32 -11.46
CA TRP A 176 13.80 -14.94 -11.74
C TRP A 176 14.65 -14.31 -10.63
N LEU A 177 14.79 -14.97 -9.47
CA LEU A 177 15.52 -14.41 -8.33
C LEU A 177 16.99 -14.16 -8.65
N ALA A 178 17.62 -15.03 -9.44
CA ALA A 178 19.02 -14.83 -9.85
C ALA A 178 19.22 -13.54 -10.67
N MET A 179 18.23 -13.15 -11.48
CA MET A 179 18.27 -11.85 -12.18
C MET A 179 18.17 -10.69 -11.18
N MET A 180 17.19 -10.74 -10.29
CA MET A 180 16.96 -9.68 -9.29
C MET A 180 18.10 -9.56 -8.27
N ALA A 181 18.80 -10.66 -7.98
CA ALA A 181 19.98 -10.68 -7.12
C ALA A 181 21.16 -9.89 -7.70
N ASN A 182 21.12 -9.53 -8.99
CA ASN A 182 22.11 -8.69 -9.66
C ASN A 182 21.58 -7.26 -9.93
N ASP A 183 20.51 -6.82 -9.26
CA ASP A 183 19.98 -5.46 -9.39
C ASP A 183 21.00 -4.39 -9.01
N SER A 184 20.92 -3.20 -9.60
CA SER A 184 21.79 -2.08 -9.22
C SER A 184 21.48 -1.55 -7.82
N ASP A 185 20.24 -1.73 -7.33
CA ASP A 185 19.79 -1.26 -6.03
C ASP A 185 20.03 -2.32 -4.94
N ASP A 186 20.69 -1.89 -3.86
CA ASP A 186 21.13 -2.76 -2.78
C ASP A 186 19.96 -3.41 -2.03
N GLU A 187 18.85 -2.70 -1.83
CA GLU A 187 17.67 -3.25 -1.17
C GLU A 187 16.97 -4.28 -2.06
N VAL A 188 16.96 -4.08 -3.37
CA VAL A 188 16.41 -5.05 -4.33
C VAL A 188 17.28 -6.31 -4.34
N ARG A 189 18.61 -6.18 -4.45
CA ARG A 189 19.54 -7.32 -4.40
C ARG A 189 19.37 -8.11 -3.10
N LEU A 190 19.43 -7.43 -1.96
CA LEU A 190 19.27 -8.07 -0.65
C LEU A 190 17.94 -8.80 -0.53
N THR A 191 16.85 -8.20 -1.01
CA THR A 191 15.52 -8.81 -1.01
C THR A 191 15.48 -10.09 -1.85
N ALA A 192 16.11 -10.10 -3.03
CA ALA A 192 16.20 -11.29 -3.87
C ALA A 192 17.12 -12.36 -3.27
N ILE A 193 18.27 -11.96 -2.74
CA ILE A 193 19.29 -12.86 -2.16
C ILE A 193 18.74 -13.58 -0.93
N LYS A 194 17.93 -12.92 -0.09
CA LYS A 194 17.21 -13.54 1.02
C LYS A 194 16.34 -14.74 0.62
N ARG A 195 15.81 -14.73 -0.60
CA ARG A 195 14.97 -15.80 -1.15
C ARG A 195 15.75 -16.81 -1.97
N LEU A 196 16.96 -16.47 -2.41
CA LEU A 196 17.75 -17.32 -3.30
C LEU A 196 18.18 -18.61 -2.57
N PRO A 197 18.17 -19.78 -3.23
CA PRO A 197 18.71 -21.01 -2.66
C PRO A 197 20.19 -20.87 -2.27
N ALA A 198 20.58 -21.50 -1.15
CA ALA A 198 21.94 -21.42 -0.61
C ALA A 198 23.04 -21.75 -1.64
N GLY A 199 22.83 -22.78 -2.46
CA GLY A 199 23.79 -23.20 -3.50
C GLY A 199 24.07 -22.16 -4.59
N LEU A 200 23.27 -21.09 -4.67
CA LEU A 200 23.45 -19.99 -5.62
C LEU A 200 24.03 -18.72 -4.98
N LEU A 201 24.37 -18.75 -3.69
CA LEU A 201 24.87 -17.57 -2.97
C LEU A 201 26.34 -17.27 -3.21
N THR A 202 27.12 -18.24 -3.69
CA THR A 202 28.56 -18.12 -3.88
C THR A 202 28.99 -16.85 -4.60
N PRO A 203 28.37 -16.42 -5.71
CA PRO A 203 28.74 -15.18 -6.41
C PRO A 203 28.67 -13.91 -5.55
N PHE A 204 27.80 -13.86 -4.55
CA PHE A 204 27.50 -12.65 -3.76
C PHE A 204 28.37 -12.49 -2.50
N ARG A 205 29.34 -13.39 -2.28
CA ARG A 205 30.29 -13.34 -1.15
C ARG A 205 31.19 -12.10 -1.13
N PHE A 206 31.23 -11.36 -2.23
CA PHE A 206 32.00 -10.12 -2.37
C PHE A 206 31.10 -8.94 -2.80
N ASP A 207 29.80 -9.01 -2.52
CA ASP A 207 28.89 -7.89 -2.77
C ASP A 207 29.36 -6.65 -2.00
N HIS A 208 29.20 -5.46 -2.58
CA HIS A 208 29.66 -4.22 -1.94
C HIS A 208 28.83 -3.87 -0.70
N ASP A 209 27.58 -4.31 -0.62
CA ASP A 209 26.75 -4.12 0.57
C ASP A 209 27.04 -5.23 1.61
N TRP A 210 27.55 -4.82 2.77
CA TRP A 210 27.84 -5.73 3.89
C TRP A 210 26.60 -6.52 4.34
N ARG A 211 25.38 -5.99 4.17
CA ARG A 211 24.13 -6.68 4.53
C ARG A 211 23.87 -7.87 3.61
N VAL A 212 24.23 -7.74 2.33
CA VAL A 212 24.20 -8.86 1.39
C VAL A 212 25.26 -9.89 1.79
N ARG A 213 26.48 -9.44 2.11
CA ARG A 213 27.54 -10.36 2.57
C ARG A 213 27.17 -11.08 3.86
N LEU A 214 26.47 -10.42 4.78
CA LEU A 214 25.93 -11.03 6.01
C LEU A 214 24.91 -12.13 5.68
N GLU A 215 23.92 -11.84 4.85
CA GLU A 215 22.93 -12.82 4.38
C GLU A 215 23.60 -14.03 3.70
N VAL A 216 24.66 -13.77 2.92
CA VAL A 216 25.47 -14.83 2.30
C VAL A 216 26.22 -15.62 3.37
N ALA A 217 26.87 -14.96 4.34
CA ALA A 217 27.60 -15.61 5.42
C ALA A 217 26.70 -16.53 6.24
N GLU A 218 25.43 -16.19 6.44
CA GLU A 218 24.46 -16.99 7.19
C GLU A 218 24.05 -18.28 6.46
N ARG A 219 24.06 -18.31 5.12
CA ARG A 219 23.43 -19.40 4.35
C ARG A 219 24.30 -20.09 3.31
N ILE A 220 25.42 -19.50 2.91
CA ILE A 220 26.32 -20.07 1.89
C ILE A 220 26.82 -21.48 2.31
N PRO A 221 27.03 -22.41 1.38
CA PRO A 221 27.65 -23.70 1.67
C PRO A 221 29.00 -23.56 2.41
N ILE A 222 29.25 -24.47 3.35
CA ILE A 222 30.37 -24.41 4.29
C ILE A 222 31.73 -24.35 3.57
N GLU A 223 31.86 -25.03 2.44
CA GLU A 223 33.07 -25.05 1.60
C GLU A 223 33.47 -23.68 1.05
N HIS A 224 32.53 -22.72 0.98
CA HIS A 224 32.79 -21.37 0.49
C HIS A 224 32.87 -20.31 1.60
N LEU A 225 32.54 -20.68 2.83
CA LEU A 225 32.44 -19.75 3.96
C LEU A 225 33.80 -19.16 4.38
N SER A 226 34.89 -19.87 4.09
CA SER A 226 36.26 -19.42 4.37
C SER A 226 36.61 -18.07 3.74
N ALA A 227 35.96 -17.70 2.62
CA ALA A 227 36.16 -16.42 1.96
C ALA A 227 35.70 -15.21 2.79
N LEU A 228 34.79 -15.41 3.75
CA LEU A 228 34.17 -14.35 4.56
C LEU A 228 34.81 -14.18 5.94
N LEU A 229 35.78 -15.03 6.31
CA LEU A 229 36.44 -14.98 7.63
C LEU A 229 37.25 -13.70 7.89
N LYS A 230 37.63 -13.00 6.83
CA LYS A 230 38.38 -11.75 6.85
C LYS A 230 37.59 -10.62 6.20
N ASP A 231 36.26 -10.71 6.24
CA ASP A 231 35.42 -9.60 5.79
C ASP A 231 35.79 -8.32 6.57
N GLU A 232 35.64 -7.17 5.92
CA GLU A 232 35.87 -5.87 6.53
C GLU A 232 34.82 -5.56 7.61
N ASP A 233 33.63 -6.14 7.49
CA ASP A 233 32.57 -6.02 8.48
C ASP A 233 32.69 -7.15 9.52
N GLU A 234 32.84 -6.77 10.79
CA GLU A 234 33.08 -7.72 11.88
C GLU A 234 31.88 -8.65 12.13
N ILE A 235 30.65 -8.22 11.83
CA ILE A 235 29.45 -9.06 12.00
C ILE A 235 29.48 -10.17 10.95
N VAL A 236 29.84 -9.86 9.72
CA VAL A 236 30.00 -10.84 8.64
C VAL A 236 31.13 -11.83 8.98
N ALA A 237 32.30 -11.33 9.38
CA ALA A 237 33.44 -12.17 9.73
C ALA A 237 33.16 -13.08 10.93
N THR A 238 32.48 -12.57 11.94
CA THR A 238 32.09 -13.35 13.13
C THR A 238 31.07 -14.42 12.79
N THR A 239 30.04 -14.08 12.00
CA THR A 239 29.02 -15.05 11.53
C THR A 239 29.66 -16.21 10.76
N ALA A 240 30.63 -15.91 9.89
CA ALA A 240 31.38 -16.93 9.17
C ALA A 240 32.21 -17.84 10.11
N ARG A 241 32.82 -17.26 11.15
CA ARG A 241 33.59 -17.99 12.17
C ARG A 241 32.71 -18.96 12.95
N GLU A 242 31.59 -18.48 13.47
CA GLU A 242 30.63 -19.25 14.28
C GLU A 242 30.03 -20.43 13.51
N ARG A 243 29.67 -20.22 12.23
CA ARG A 243 29.14 -21.29 11.38
C ARG A 243 30.19 -22.37 11.06
N LEU A 244 31.46 -22.01 10.86
CA LEU A 244 32.53 -22.99 10.68
C LEU A 244 32.76 -23.82 11.93
N GLU A 245 32.81 -23.19 13.11
CA GLU A 245 32.97 -23.87 14.40
C GLU A 245 31.86 -24.89 14.64
N THR A 246 30.61 -24.49 14.40
CA THR A 246 29.43 -25.36 14.56
C THR A 246 29.47 -26.57 13.61
N SER A 247 29.86 -26.37 12.35
CA SER A 247 30.00 -27.49 11.40
C SER A 247 31.14 -28.47 11.76
N GLY A 248 32.19 -27.97 12.40
CA GLY A 248 33.33 -28.76 12.88
C GLY A 248 33.03 -29.59 14.13
N THR A 249 32.07 -29.17 14.96
CA THR A 249 31.60 -29.94 16.12
C THR A 249 30.67 -31.08 15.71
N ASP A 250 29.79 -30.87 14.73
CA ASP A 250 28.84 -31.88 14.26
C ASP A 250 29.54 -33.05 13.54
N SER A 251 30.61 -32.76 12.80
CA SER A 251 31.43 -33.75 12.10
C SER A 251 32.28 -34.61 13.05
N LYS A 252 32.66 -34.10 14.23
CA LYS A 252 33.38 -34.87 15.26
C LYS A 252 32.49 -35.81 16.07
N GLY A 253 31.19 -35.52 16.19
CA GLY A 253 30.22 -36.37 16.89
C GLY A 253 29.84 -37.68 16.15
N HIS A 254 30.04 -37.74 14.83
CA HIS A 254 29.69 -38.91 13.99
C HIS A 254 30.84 -39.94 13.82
N HIS A 255 31.98 -39.78 14.50
CA HIS A 255 33.13 -40.67 14.39
C HIS A 255 33.42 -41.51 15.65
N HIS A 256 32.48 -41.61 16.60
CA HIS A 256 32.62 -42.45 17.81
C HIS A 256 31.50 -43.49 17.90
N GLY A 257 31.45 -44.39 16.91
CA GLY A 257 30.51 -45.50 16.87
C GLY A 257 30.87 -46.55 15.83
N ASN A 258 31.94 -47.30 16.07
CA ASN A 258 32.13 -48.69 15.64
C ASN A 258 33.29 -49.33 16.41
#